data_AF-A0A2H3CJK8-F1
#
_entry.id   AF-A0A2H3CJK8-F1
#
_cell.length_a   1.000
_cell.length_b   1.000
_cell.length_c   1.000
_cell.angle_alpha   90.00
_cell.angle_beta   90.00
_cell.angle_gamma   90.00
#
_symmetry.space_group_name_H-M   'P 1'
#
loop_
_entity.id
_entity.type
_entity.pdbx_description
1 polymer ?
#
loop_
_entity_poly.entity_id
_entity_poly.type
_entity_poly.pdbx_seq_one_letter_code
_entity_poly.pdbx_strand_id
1 'polypeptide(L)'
;MAPAKHGHLRRYERGVAEERLRKELVVMRRDLFEEKIPGHSLLSPQALMPTTLLERIVDLAHYGQLSTLDDVERELTWAYADTWGPRILELIEKFCPVQDKIN
;
A
#
# COMPACT_ATOMS: atom_id res chain seq x y z
N MET A 1 6.58 18.53 -19.74
CA MET A 1 6.32 17.46 -18.75
C MET A 1 6.27 18.11 -17.37
N ALA A 2 5.11 18.12 -16.72
CA ALA A 2 5.01 18.61 -15.35
C ALA A 2 5.57 17.55 -14.39
N PRO A 3 6.34 17.92 -13.35
CA PRO A 3 6.83 16.96 -12.37
C PRO A 3 5.65 16.41 -11.56
N ALA A 4 5.62 15.09 -11.37
CA ALA A 4 4.67 14.45 -10.47
C ALA A 4 4.84 15.05 -9.07
N LYS A 5 3.80 15.74 -8.59
CA LYS A 5 3.75 16.34 -7.25
C LYS A 5 3.71 15.22 -6.22
N HIS A 6 4.88 14.75 -5.81
CA HIS A 6 5.04 13.94 -4.61
C HIS A 6 4.83 14.90 -3.42
N GLY A 7 3.56 15.20 -3.15
CA GLY A 7 3.18 16.00 -2.00
C GLY A 7 3.74 15.34 -0.75
N HIS A 8 4.53 16.09 0.01
CA HIS A 8 4.86 15.72 1.38
C HIS A 8 3.53 15.61 2.14
N LEU A 9 3.01 14.39 2.23
CA LEU A 9 1.87 14.06 3.07
C LEU A 9 2.22 14.59 4.46
N ARG A 10 1.35 15.45 5.02
CA ARG A 10 1.58 16.07 6.33
C ARG A 10 1.88 14.95 7.31
N ARG A 11 2.93 15.08 8.12
CA ARG A 11 3.20 14.08 9.17
C ARG A 11 2.00 14.02 10.10
N TYR A 12 1.19 12.98 9.96
CA TYR A 12 0.15 12.62 10.91
C TYR A 12 0.75 11.61 11.90
N GLU A 13 0.18 11.53 13.09
CA GLU A 13 0.54 10.50 14.05
C GLU A 13 -0.24 9.23 13.71
N ARG A 14 0.47 8.13 13.45
CA ARG A 14 -0.15 6.85 13.09
C ARG A 14 -0.86 6.27 14.29
N GLY A 15 -2.13 5.93 14.11
CA GLY A 15 -2.94 5.26 15.11
C GLY A 15 -2.78 3.74 15.06
N VAL A 16 -3.59 3.08 15.88
CA VAL A 16 -3.65 1.61 15.97
C VAL A 16 -4.09 0.97 14.65
N ALA A 17 -4.96 1.66 13.89
CA ALA A 17 -5.45 1.21 12.59
C ALA A 17 -4.32 1.13 11.56
N GLU A 18 -3.55 2.21 11.41
CA GLU A 18 -2.44 2.28 10.47
C GLU A 18 -1.32 1.31 10.81
N GLU A 19 -1.02 1.10 12.09
CA GLU A 19 -0.02 0.11 12.51
C GLU A 19 -0.49 -1.33 12.24
N ARG A 20 -1.79 -1.62 12.35
CA ARG A 20 -2.35 -2.93 11.97
C ARG A 20 -2.27 -3.14 10.45
N LEU A 21 -2.68 -2.15 9.67
CA LEU A 21 -2.56 -2.18 8.21
C LEU A 21 -1.10 -2.42 7.79
N ARG A 22 -0.16 -1.67 8.39
CA ARG A 22 1.27 -1.80 8.15
C ARG A 22 1.78 -3.22 8.40
N LYS A 23 1.40 -3.84 9.51
CA LYS A 23 1.80 -5.23 9.84
C LYS A 23 1.28 -6.24 8.82
N GLU A 24 0.02 -6.10 8.41
CA GLU A 24 -0.58 -6.99 7.41
C GLU A 24 0.03 -6.78 6.02
N LEU A 25 0.40 -5.55 5.66
CA LEU A 25 1.16 -5.29 4.43
C LEU A 25 2.56 -5.92 4.45
N VAL A 26 3.21 -6.02 5.62
CA VAL A 26 4.49 -6.75 5.76
C VAL A 26 4.30 -8.24 5.50
N VAL A 27 3.21 -8.83 6.00
CA VAL A 27 2.83 -10.22 5.74
C VAL A 27 2.53 -10.41 4.25
N MET A 28 1.68 -9.57 3.68
CA MET A 28 1.34 -9.60 2.26
C MET A 28 2.59 -9.48 1.36
N ARG A 29 3.55 -8.64 1.72
CA ARG A 29 4.82 -8.51 0.99
C ARG A 29 5.62 -9.81 0.98
N ARG A 30 5.60 -10.59 2.07
CA ARG A 30 6.25 -11.90 2.11
C ARG A 30 5.52 -12.86 1.17
N ASP A 31 4.20 -12.90 1.23
CA ASP A 31 3.38 -13.78 0.38
C ASP A 31 3.59 -13.45 -1.12
N LEU A 32 3.66 -12.16 -1.48
CA LEU A 32 4.02 -11.70 -2.82
C LEU A 32 5.41 -12.22 -3.24
N PHE A 33 6.39 -12.12 -2.35
CA PHE A 33 7.75 -12.57 -2.64
C PHE A 33 7.81 -14.07 -2.89
N GLU A 34 7.13 -14.87 -2.06
CA GLU A 34 7.04 -16.32 -2.23
C GLU A 34 6.34 -16.70 -3.54
N GLU A 35 5.31 -15.97 -3.96
CA GLU A 35 4.61 -16.20 -5.23
C GLU A 35 5.48 -15.84 -6.45
N LYS A 36 6.13 -14.66 -6.42
CA LYS A 36 6.84 -14.12 -7.60
C LYS A 36 8.29 -14.60 -7.72
N ILE A 37 8.91 -14.97 -6.62
CA ILE A 37 10.31 -15.41 -6.56
C ILE A 37 10.35 -16.76 -5.83
N PRO A 38 9.95 -17.86 -6.50
CA PRO A 38 10.01 -19.18 -5.91
C PRO A 38 11.46 -19.66 -5.75
N GLY A 39 11.78 -20.32 -4.64
CA GLY A 39 13.06 -20.97 -4.38
C GLY A 39 14.09 -20.13 -3.61
N HIS A 40 15.36 -20.56 -3.67
CA HIS A 40 16.45 -19.92 -2.93
C HIS A 40 17.02 -18.71 -3.69
N SER A 41 16.31 -17.58 -3.62
CA SER A 41 16.82 -16.29 -4.10
C SER A 41 17.61 -15.58 -3.00
N LEU A 42 18.65 -14.84 -3.41
CA LEU A 42 19.38 -13.91 -2.53
C LEU A 42 18.65 -12.57 -2.38
N LEU A 43 17.58 -12.35 -3.15
CA LEU A 43 16.74 -11.16 -3.05
C LEU A 43 15.93 -11.19 -1.76
N SER A 44 15.63 -10.01 -1.23
CA SER A 44 14.74 -9.86 -0.09
C SER A 44 13.34 -9.43 -0.54
N PRO A 45 12.29 -9.65 0.27
CA PRO A 45 10.94 -9.18 -0.06
C PRO A 45 10.84 -7.67 -0.32
N GLN A 46 11.76 -6.87 0.23
CA GLN A 46 11.85 -5.44 -0.05
C GLN A 46 12.20 -5.11 -1.51
N ALA A 47 12.75 -6.07 -2.27
CA ALA A 47 13.04 -5.87 -3.69
C ALA A 47 11.76 -5.73 -4.54
N LEU A 48 10.68 -6.44 -4.18
CA LEU A 48 9.40 -6.36 -4.89
C LEU A 48 8.50 -5.24 -4.34
N MET A 49 8.52 -5.04 -3.03
CA MET A 49 7.81 -3.96 -2.36
C MET A 49 8.74 -3.27 -1.35
N PRO A 50 9.42 -2.20 -1.79
CA PRO A 50 10.26 -1.40 -0.92
C PRO A 50 9.49 -0.91 0.30
N THR A 51 10.17 -0.76 1.43
CA THR A 51 9.54 -0.20 2.64
C THR A 51 8.91 1.17 2.36
N THR A 52 9.52 2.01 1.53
CA THR A 52 8.95 3.31 1.13
C THR A 52 7.60 3.20 0.43
N LEU A 53 7.40 2.18 -0.42
CA LEU A 53 6.11 1.93 -1.06
C LEU A 53 5.07 1.45 -0.04
N LEU A 54 5.46 0.53 0.85
CA LEU A 54 4.60 0.04 1.93
C LEU A 54 4.13 1.19 2.83
N GLU A 55 5.06 2.06 3.25
CA GLU A 55 4.71 3.23 4.07
C GLU A 55 3.81 4.21 3.31
N ARG A 56 4.04 4.39 1.99
CA ARG A 56 3.16 5.21 1.15
C ARG A 56 1.74 4.64 1.07
N ILE A 57 1.55 3.33 1.00
CA ILE A 57 0.22 2.71 1.01
C ILE A 57 -0.50 3.04 2.32
N VAL A 58 0.19 2.92 3.46
CA VAL A 58 -0.37 3.26 4.79
C VAL A 58 -0.76 4.73 4.84
N ASP A 59 0.10 5.61 4.36
CA ASP A 59 -0.17 7.05 4.39
C ASP A 59 -1.36 7.41 3.47
N LEU A 60 -1.42 6.87 2.26
CA LEU A 60 -2.55 7.10 1.34
C LEU A 60 -3.86 6.51 1.86
N ALA A 61 -3.81 5.34 2.50
CA ALA A 61 -4.97 4.73 3.14
C ALA A 61 -5.52 5.61 4.27
N HIS A 62 -4.64 6.20 5.11
CA HIS A 62 -5.04 7.13 6.16
C HIS A 62 -5.82 8.33 5.61
N TYR A 63 -5.42 8.86 4.45
CA TYR A 63 -6.11 9.97 3.81
C TYR A 63 -7.30 9.56 2.93
N GLY A 64 -7.64 8.27 2.86
CA GLY A 64 -8.71 7.75 2.01
C GLY A 64 -8.44 7.94 0.51
N GLN A 65 -7.15 7.93 0.11
CA GLN A 65 -6.71 8.16 -1.27
C GLN A 65 -6.53 6.85 -2.06
N LEU A 66 -6.86 5.70 -1.48
CA LEU A 66 -6.81 4.38 -2.09
C LEU A 66 -8.15 3.67 -1.88
N SER A 67 -9.15 4.06 -2.67
CA SER A 67 -10.52 3.53 -2.55
C SER A 67 -10.87 2.60 -3.72
N THR A 68 -10.17 2.73 -4.84
CA THR A 68 -10.42 1.97 -6.07
C THR A 68 -9.12 1.41 -6.64
N LEU A 69 -9.21 0.42 -7.54
CA LEU A 69 -8.04 -0.10 -8.24
C LEU A 69 -7.36 0.98 -9.09
N ASP A 70 -8.15 1.85 -9.72
CA ASP A 70 -7.63 3.00 -10.46
C ASP A 70 -6.79 3.92 -9.57
N ASP A 71 -7.20 4.14 -8.31
CA ASP A 71 -6.40 4.90 -7.35
C ASP A 71 -5.09 4.16 -7.02
N VAL A 72 -5.14 2.84 -6.81
CA VAL A 72 -3.95 2.02 -6.54
C VAL A 72 -2.96 2.09 -7.70
N GLU A 73 -3.43 1.90 -8.94
CA GLU A 73 -2.59 1.95 -10.13
C GLU A 73 -1.99 3.34 -10.34
N ARG A 74 -2.81 4.39 -10.21
CA ARG A 74 -2.39 5.79 -10.38
C ARG A 74 -1.41 6.24 -9.32
N GLU A 75 -1.68 5.95 -8.04
CA GLU A 75 -0.91 6.50 -6.92
C GLU A 75 0.35 5.70 -6.60
N LEU A 76 0.34 4.38 -6.83
CA LEU A 76 1.48 3.53 -6.50
C LEU A 76 2.44 3.37 -7.68
N THR A 77 1.96 3.44 -8.93
CA THR A 77 2.75 3.18 -10.15
C THR A 77 3.59 1.90 -10.03
N TRP A 78 3.04 0.91 -9.34
CA TRP A 78 3.75 -0.29 -8.93
C TRP A 78 3.42 -1.44 -9.89
N ALA A 79 4.44 -2.19 -10.30
CA ALA A 79 4.30 -3.23 -11.34
C ALA A 79 3.32 -4.36 -10.99
N TYR A 80 2.96 -4.52 -9.72
CA TYR A 80 1.99 -5.52 -9.25
C TYR A 80 0.69 -4.89 -8.77
N ALA A 81 0.45 -3.61 -9.07
CA ALA A 81 -0.77 -2.91 -8.65
C ALA A 81 -2.04 -3.55 -9.23
N ASP A 82 -1.98 -4.08 -10.44
CA ASP A 82 -3.08 -4.76 -11.12
C ASP A 82 -3.49 -6.08 -10.43
N THR A 83 -2.50 -6.85 -9.99
CA THR A 83 -2.65 -8.22 -9.49
C THR A 83 -2.77 -8.29 -7.98
N TRP A 84 -2.12 -7.37 -7.27
CA TRP A 84 -2.11 -7.31 -5.81
C TRP A 84 -2.85 -6.10 -5.25
N GLY A 85 -3.25 -5.15 -6.09
CA GLY A 85 -4.09 -4.02 -5.70
C GLY A 85 -5.41 -4.40 -5.04
N PRO A 86 -6.16 -5.42 -5.51
CA PRO A 86 -7.40 -5.84 -4.86
C PRO A 86 -7.18 -6.22 -3.39
N ARG A 87 -6.07 -6.93 -3.11
CA ARG A 87 -5.72 -7.34 -1.75
C ARG A 87 -5.27 -6.16 -0.88
N ILE A 88 -4.62 -5.15 -1.46
CA ILE A 88 -4.33 -3.89 -0.76
C ILE A 88 -5.65 -3.21 -0.35
N LEU A 89 -6.62 -3.12 -1.26
CA LEU A 89 -7.93 -2.52 -0.97
C LEU A 89 -8.70 -3.27 0.12
N GLU A 90 -8.71 -4.62 0.09
CA GLU A 90 -9.31 -5.44 1.15
C GLU A 90 -8.69 -5.16 2.53
N LEU A 91 -7.35 -5.03 2.59
CA LEU A 91 -6.67 -4.69 3.84
C LEU A 91 -7.01 -3.26 4.30
N ILE A 92 -7.09 -2.31 3.37
CA ILE A 92 -7.48 -0.93 3.68
C ILE A 92 -8.90 -0.89 4.22
N GLU A 93 -9.87 -1.52 3.55
CA GLU A 93 -11.26 -1.58 4.00
C GLU A 93 -11.37 -2.19 5.40
N LYS A 94 -10.57 -3.22 5.69
CA LYS A 94 -10.57 -3.90 6.99
C LYS A 94 -10.01 -3.06 8.14
N PHE A 95 -8.99 -2.23 7.90
CA PHE A 95 -8.24 -1.55 8.98
C PHE A 95 -8.38 -0.02 8.97
N CYS A 96 -8.49 0.57 7.79
CA CYS A 96 -8.61 2.00 7.54
C CYS A 96 -9.80 2.26 6.59
N PRO A 97 -11.04 1.88 6.98
CA PRO A 97 -12.20 2.08 6.11
C PRO A 97 -12.34 3.54 5.76
N VAL A 98 -12.61 3.83 4.49
CA VAL A 98 -12.94 5.17 4.03
C VAL A 98 -14.21 5.58 4.77
N GLN A 99 -14.09 6.55 5.67
CA GLN A 99 -15.28 7.14 6.27
C GLN A 99 -16.02 7.87 5.16
N ASP A 100 -17.14 7.31 4.74
CA ASP A 100 -18.13 8.07 3.97
C ASP A 100 -18.37 9.36 4.75
N LYS A 101 -18.06 10.49 4.10
CA LYS A 101 -18.51 11.80 4.56
C LYS A 101 -20.03 11.80 4.40
N ILE A 102 -20.73 11.24 5.38
CA ILE A 102 -22.16 11.46 5.57
C ILE A 102 -22.28 12.93 5.94
N ASN A 103 -22.56 13.75 4.93
CA ASN A 103 -23.12 15.09 5.07
C ASN A 103 -24.57 15.04 4.60
#